data_AF-A0A7X6TE16-F1
#
_entry.id   AF-A0A7X6TE16-F1
#
_cell.length_a   1.000
_cell.length_b   1.000
_cell.length_c   1.000
_cell.angle_alpha   90.00
_cell.angle_beta   90.00
_cell.angle_gamma   90.00
#
_symmetry.space_group_name_H-M   'P 1'
#
loop_
_entity.id
_entity.type
_entity.pdbx_description
1 polymer ?
#
loop_
_entity_poly.entity_id
_entity_poly.type
_entity_poly.pdbx_seq_one_letter_code
_entity_poly.pdbx_strand_id
1 'polypeptide(L)'
;MIENEKNTTIQAALEVARRMMTAARTAPKAKGMDRLELSCVSGDDLEILAKKMEEIGLKNQRASFARDAGNIRQSQAVVLLGSRKGEQELNCGYCGFPT
;
A
#
# COMPACT_ATOMS: atom_id res chain seq x y z
N MET A 1 -0.43 25.46 25.85
CA MET A 1 -1.21 24.83 24.77
C MET A 1 -1.24 23.33 25.05
N ILE A 2 -2.42 22.71 25.10
CA ILE A 2 -2.57 21.26 25.32
C ILE A 2 -3.09 20.69 24.01
N GLU A 3 -2.40 19.70 23.45
CA GLU A 3 -2.75 19.05 22.19
C GLU A 3 -3.16 17.60 22.49
N ASN A 4 -4.32 17.18 21.97
CA ASN A 4 -4.86 15.84 22.16
C ASN A 4 -4.60 15.01 20.91
N GLU A 5 -4.25 13.74 21.10
CA GLU A 5 -3.93 12.81 20.01
C GLU A 5 -5.07 12.71 19.00
N LYS A 6 -6.34 12.69 19.43
CA LYS A 6 -7.50 12.57 18.52
C LYS A 6 -7.57 13.71 17.50
N ASN A 7 -7.02 14.87 17.84
CA ASN A 7 -7.01 16.04 16.96
C ASN A 7 -5.83 16.02 15.98
N THR A 8 -4.81 15.19 16.22
CA THR A 8 -3.57 15.14 15.42
C THR A 8 -3.33 13.81 14.74
N THR A 9 -4.04 12.74 15.11
CA THR A 9 -3.81 11.37 14.60
C THR A 9 -3.78 11.32 13.07
N ILE A 10 -4.65 12.08 12.39
CA ILE A 10 -4.65 12.11 10.92
C ILE A 10 -3.35 12.70 10.35
N GLN A 11 -2.86 13.82 10.92
CA GLN A 11 -1.63 14.45 10.47
C GLN A 11 -0.42 13.57 10.79
N ALA A 12 -0.39 12.97 11.98
CA ALA A 12 0.64 12.04 12.37
C ALA A 12 0.67 10.79 11.46
N ALA A 13 -0.50 10.22 11.13
CA ALA A 13 -0.60 9.08 10.23
C ALA A 13 -0.10 9.42 8.82
N LEU A 14 -0.46 10.59 8.28
CA LEU A 14 0.04 11.06 6.98
C LEU A 14 1.55 11.29 6.99
N GLU A 15 2.11 11.80 8.07
CA GLU A 15 3.56 11.96 8.22
C GLU A 15 4.27 10.60 8.24
N VAL A 16 3.76 9.64 9.01
CA VAL A 16 4.27 8.26 9.03
C VAL A 16 4.18 7.63 7.65
N ALA A 17 3.05 7.77 6.95
CA ALA A 17 2.88 7.26 5.59
C ALA A 17 3.92 7.81 4.61
N ARG A 18 4.21 9.13 4.66
CA ARG A 18 5.27 9.75 3.86
C ARG A 18 6.64 9.15 4.18
N ARG A 19 6.97 9.01 5.47
CA ARG A 19 8.25 8.40 5.91
C ARG A 19 8.37 6.94 5.47
N MET A 20 7.29 6.16 5.54
CA MET A 20 7.23 4.78 5.05
C MET A 20 7.47 4.71 3.54
N MET A 21 6.83 5.58 2.75
CA MET A 21 7.07 5.64 1.30
C MET A 21 8.51 6.02 0.97
N THR A 22 9.09 6.98 1.69
CA THR A 22 10.52 7.33 1.55
C THR A 22 11.42 6.14 1.85
N ALA A 23 11.18 5.44 2.97
CA ALA A 23 11.96 4.25 3.34
C ALA A 23 11.85 3.13 2.29
N ALA A 24 10.64 2.86 1.79
CA ALA A 24 10.43 1.90 0.71
C ALA A 24 11.19 2.31 -0.57
N ARG A 25 11.16 3.60 -0.93
CA ARG A 25 11.87 4.14 -2.09
C ARG A 25 13.39 4.09 -1.95
N THR A 26 13.95 4.23 -0.76
CA THR A 26 15.41 4.24 -0.56
C THR A 26 16.03 2.89 -0.19
N ALA A 27 15.22 1.86 0.11
CA ALA A 27 15.71 0.50 0.33
C ALA A 27 16.62 0.01 -0.82
N PRO A 28 17.59 -0.89 -0.61
CA PRO A 28 18.41 -1.44 -1.69
C PRO A 28 17.55 -2.29 -2.65
N LYS A 29 17.73 -2.12 -3.96
CA LYS A 29 17.06 -2.91 -5.00
C LYS A 29 18.08 -3.70 -5.79
N ALA A 30 17.72 -4.90 -6.22
CA ALA A 30 18.58 -5.71 -7.07
C ALA A 30 18.94 -4.95 -8.37
N LYS A 31 20.24 -4.90 -8.65
CA LYS A 31 20.88 -4.10 -9.71
C LYS A 31 20.54 -2.60 -9.68
N GLY A 32 20.15 -2.05 -8.53
CA GLY A 32 19.73 -0.65 -8.41
C GLY A 32 18.44 -0.32 -9.18
N MET A 33 17.72 -1.32 -9.68
CA MET A 33 16.52 -1.12 -10.49
C MET A 33 15.30 -0.98 -9.59
N ASP A 34 14.86 0.25 -9.41
CA ASP A 34 13.64 0.53 -8.68
C ASP A 34 12.41 0.52 -9.58
N ARG A 35 11.45 -0.35 -9.25
CA ARG A 35 10.18 -0.52 -9.96
C ARG A 35 8.97 -0.35 -9.04
N LEU A 36 9.19 0.15 -7.82
CA LEU A 36 8.11 0.40 -6.88
C LEU A 36 7.26 1.58 -7.33
N GLU A 37 5.95 1.42 -7.20
CA GLU A 37 4.95 2.48 -7.32
C GLU A 37 4.29 2.62 -5.96
N LEU A 38 4.34 3.82 -5.38
CA LEU A 38 3.96 4.07 -3.99
C LEU A 38 2.94 5.19 -3.94
N SER A 39 1.84 4.97 -3.23
CA SER A 39 0.80 5.99 -3.01
C SER A 39 0.25 5.90 -1.59
N CYS A 40 -0.24 7.01 -1.06
CA CYS A 40 -0.99 7.06 0.19
C CYS A 40 -2.43 7.48 -0.09
N VAL A 41 -3.38 6.72 0.44
CA VAL A 41 -4.82 7.00 0.35
C VAL A 41 -5.30 7.46 1.72
N SER A 42 -6.09 8.53 1.79
CA SER A 42 -6.62 9.10 3.03
C SER A 42 -7.87 9.92 2.75
N GLY A 43 -8.64 10.24 3.80
CA GLY A 43 -9.88 11.00 3.64
C GLY A 43 -10.93 10.21 2.84
N ASP A 44 -11.70 10.90 2.00
CA ASP A 44 -12.83 10.31 1.28
C ASP A 44 -12.43 9.20 0.30
N ASP A 45 -11.18 9.21 -0.19
CA ASP A 45 -10.66 8.18 -1.10
C ASP A 45 -10.53 6.80 -0.43
N LEU A 46 -10.53 6.73 0.91
CA LEU A 46 -10.57 5.45 1.64
C LEU A 46 -11.86 4.69 1.35
N GLU A 47 -12.99 5.39 1.20
CA GLU A 47 -14.26 4.74 0.88
C GLU A 47 -14.27 4.20 -0.55
N ILE A 48 -13.67 4.93 -1.50
CA ILE A 48 -13.50 4.48 -2.87
C ILE A 48 -12.66 3.19 -2.90
N LEU A 49 -11.56 3.17 -2.14
CA LEU A 49 -10.70 1.98 -2.02
C LEU A 49 -11.43 0.80 -1.36
N ALA A 50 -12.17 1.04 -0.27
CA ALA A 50 -12.92 0.01 0.44
C ALA A 50 -14.00 -0.62 -0.45
N LYS A 51 -14.81 0.20 -1.14
CA LYS A 51 -15.80 -0.28 -2.11
C LYS A 51 -15.15 -1.12 -3.21
N LYS A 52 -13.98 -0.69 -3.70
CA LYS A 52 -13.28 -1.46 -4.73
C LYS A 52 -12.83 -2.82 -4.22
N MET A 53 -12.40 -2.91 -2.97
CA MET A 53 -12.07 -4.20 -2.35
C MET A 53 -13.30 -5.10 -2.22
N GLU A 54 -14.46 -4.57 -1.82
CA GLU A 54 -15.71 -5.34 -1.76
C GLU A 54 -16.12 -5.90 -3.13
N GLU A 55 -16.06 -5.07 -4.17
CA GLU A 55 -16.32 -5.49 -5.56
C GLU A 55 -15.41 -6.66 -5.98
N ILE A 56 -14.11 -6.56 -5.67
CA ILE A 56 -13.12 -7.61 -5.97
C ILE A 56 -13.42 -8.88 -5.18
N GLY A 57 -13.79 -8.74 -3.91
CA GLY A 57 -14.15 -9.84 -3.02
C GLY A 57 -15.35 -10.62 -3.55
N LEU A 58 -16.40 -9.91 -3.96
CA LEU A 58 -17.59 -10.51 -4.56
C LEU A 58 -17.26 -11.22 -5.88
N LYS A 59 -16.57 -10.52 -6.80
CA LYS A 59 -16.22 -11.06 -8.12
C LYS A 59 -15.39 -12.34 -8.04
N ASN A 60 -14.46 -12.39 -7.09
CA ASN A 60 -13.51 -13.50 -6.97
C ASN A 60 -13.92 -14.55 -5.92
N GLN A 61 -15.10 -14.41 -5.30
CA GLN A 61 -15.56 -15.27 -4.19
C GLN A 61 -14.55 -15.35 -3.04
N ARG A 62 -13.93 -14.20 -2.71
CA ARG A 62 -12.92 -14.08 -1.65
C ARG A 62 -13.42 -13.15 -0.54
N ALA A 63 -14.05 -13.72 0.47
CA ALA A 63 -14.63 -12.99 1.60
C ALA A 63 -13.63 -12.15 2.41
N SER A 64 -12.34 -12.49 2.38
CA SER A 64 -11.28 -11.71 3.06
C SER A 64 -11.21 -10.26 2.59
N PHE A 65 -11.49 -9.99 1.31
CA PHE A 65 -11.49 -8.63 0.77
C PHE A 65 -12.59 -7.75 1.39
N ALA A 66 -13.78 -8.30 1.65
CA ALA A 66 -14.87 -7.57 2.29
C ALA A 66 -14.53 -7.23 3.75
N ARG A 67 -13.89 -8.17 4.48
CA ARG A 67 -13.35 -7.90 5.82
C ARG A 67 -12.34 -6.76 5.79
N ASP A 68 -11.39 -6.81 4.86
CA ASP A 68 -10.31 -5.82 4.77
C ASP A 68 -10.80 -4.45 4.32
N ALA A 69 -11.86 -4.37 3.50
CA ALA A 69 -12.55 -3.12 3.21
C ALA A 69 -13.06 -2.44 4.49
N GLY A 70 -13.57 -3.21 5.47
CA GLY A 70 -13.93 -2.72 6.79
C GLY A 70 -12.73 -2.09 7.53
N ASN A 71 -11.57 -2.74 7.50
CA ASN A 71 -10.34 -2.22 8.10
C ASN A 71 -9.90 -0.90 7.45
N ILE A 72 -10.02 -0.79 6.13
CA ILE A 72 -9.68 0.43 5.39
C ILE A 72 -10.55 1.62 5.82
N ARG A 73 -11.86 1.42 5.99
CA ARG A 73 -12.77 2.48 6.45
C ARG A 73 -12.43 2.99 7.86
N GLN A 74 -11.84 2.14 8.69
CA GLN A 74 -11.42 2.49 10.05
C GLN A 74 -10.00 3.09 10.11
N SER A 75 -9.27 3.09 8.99
CA SER A 75 -7.91 3.60 8.91
C SER A 75 -7.89 5.11 8.69
N GLN A 76 -6.86 5.80 9.22
CA GLN A 76 -6.65 7.23 8.91
C GLN A 76 -5.96 7.42 7.56
N ALA A 77 -5.10 6.48 7.17
CA ALA A 77 -4.44 6.42 5.89
C ALA A 77 -4.04 4.98 5.54
N VAL A 78 -3.93 4.68 4.25
CA VAL A 78 -3.45 3.39 3.73
C VAL A 78 -2.33 3.66 2.73
N VAL A 79 -1.17 3.03 2.95
CA VAL A 79 -0.06 3.07 2.00
C VAL A 79 -0.18 1.90 1.04
N LEU A 80 -0.29 2.19 -0.25
CA LEU A 80 -0.29 1.21 -1.33
C LEU A 80 1.13 1.06 -1.89
N LEU A 81 1.63 -0.17 -1.91
CA LEU A 81 2.91 -0.52 -2.50
C LEU A 81 2.69 -1.47 -3.67
N GLY A 82 2.87 -0.96 -4.89
CA GLY A 82 2.88 -1.72 -6.12
C GLY A 82 4.30 -1.93 -6.64
N SER A 83 4.47 -2.89 -7.54
CA SER A 83 5.70 -3.03 -8.32
C SER A 83 5.38 -3.37 -9.77
N ARG A 84 6.15 -2.81 -10.71
CA ARG A 84 6.09 -3.21 -12.11
C ARG A 84 6.88 -4.50 -12.33
N LYS A 85 6.29 -5.42 -13.10
CA LYS A 85 6.99 -6.61 -13.58
C LYS A 85 8.08 -6.21 -14.58
N GLY A 86 9.14 -7.02 -14.63
CA GLY A 86 10.16 -6.96 -15.66
C GLY A 86 11.32 -7.89 -15.33
N GLU A 87 12.16 -8.15 -16.31
CA GLU A 87 13.31 -9.03 -16.14
C GLU A 87 14.44 -8.34 -15.39
N GLN A 88 15.23 -9.11 -14.66
CA GLN A 88 16.39 -8.60 -13.91
C GLN A 88 17.73 -9.09 -14.49
N GLU A 89 17.69 -9.97 -15.50
CA GLU A 89 18.86 -10.65 -16.07
C GLU A 89 19.72 -11.31 -14.98
N LEU A 90 19.04 -11.90 -14.00
CA LEU A 90 19.65 -12.65 -12.91
C LEU A 90 19.12 -14.08 -12.97
N ASN A 91 19.96 -15.04 -12.58
CA ASN A 91 19.55 -16.43 -12.44
C ASN A 91 18.87 -16.70 -11.08
N CYS A 92 17.84 -15.91 -10.73
CA CYS A 92 17.19 -15.94 -9.41
C CYS A 92 15.81 -16.61 -9.39
N GLY A 93 15.25 -16.97 -10.55
CA GLY A 93 13.95 -17.64 -10.68
C GLY A 93 12.72 -16.75 -10.45
N TYR A 94 12.89 -15.51 -9.98
CA TYR A 94 11.79 -14.59 -9.71
C TYR A 94 10.95 -14.26 -10.96
N CYS A 95 11.57 -14.23 -12.14
CA CYS A 95 10.88 -13.98 -13.40
C CYS A 95 10.08 -15.18 -13.91
N GLY A 96 10.23 -16.36 -13.30
CA GLY A 96 9.54 -17.60 -13.69
C GLY A 96 10.21 -18.38 -14.83
N PHE A 97 11.41 -17.98 -15.26
CA PHE A 97 12.23 -18.77 -16.19
C PHE A 97 12.99 -19.89 -15.46
N PRO A 98 13.31 -21.01 -16.14
CA PRO A 98 14.20 -22.04 -15.58
C PRO A 98 15.54 -21.44 -15.15
N THR A 99 16.06 -21.90 -14.02
CA THR A 99 17.31 -21.42 -13.41
C THR A 99 18.39 -22.46 -13.36
#